data_AF-A0A1W2BLI5-F1
#
_entry.id   AF-A0A1W2BLI5-F1
#
_cell.length_a   1.000
_cell.length_b   1.000
_cell.length_c   1.000
_cell.angle_alpha   90.00
_cell.angle_beta   90.00
_cell.angle_gamma   90.00
#
_symmetry.space_group_name_H-M   'P 1'
#
loop_
_entity.id
_entity.type
_entity.pdbx_description
1 polymer ?
#
loop_
_entity_poly.entity_id
_entity_poly.type
_entity_poly.pdbx_seq_one_letter_code
_entity_poly.pdbx_strand_id
1 'polypeptide(L)'
;MSTINVIPEYKDFNEFYIQAVLPYKEKNPTDIRLDGKMLGSTRKVSAYFWYLDKKWEVGADTHIDRLKLAFEACKESDEPFKIKYTRDKKGEYLVIKGQPLRDKKFYVYSVDSK
;
A
#
# COMPACT_ATOMS: atom_id res chain seq x y z
N MET A 1 -16.65 -25.81 1.53
CA MET A 1 -15.84 -25.21 2.61
C MET A 1 -15.50 -23.79 2.21
N SER A 2 -16.03 -22.79 2.91
CA SER A 2 -15.71 -21.38 2.63
C SER A 2 -14.29 -21.12 3.06
N THR A 3 -13.37 -20.96 2.11
CA THR A 3 -11.99 -20.55 2.39
C THR A 3 -12.03 -19.16 3.00
N ILE A 4 -11.69 -19.05 4.29
CA ILE A 4 -11.48 -17.76 4.93
C ILE A 4 -10.24 -17.16 4.25
N ASN A 5 -10.45 -16.19 3.36
CA ASN A 5 -9.35 -15.42 2.77
C ASN A 5 -8.78 -14.51 3.86
N VAL A 6 -7.77 -15.01 4.58
CA VAL A 6 -7.00 -14.20 5.52
C VAL A 6 -6.11 -13.26 4.72
N ILE A 7 -6.30 -11.95 4.91
CA ILE A 7 -5.47 -10.92 4.29
C ILE A 7 -4.16 -10.85 5.07
N PRO A 8 -3.00 -10.96 4.42
CA PRO A 8 -1.71 -10.98 5.12
C PRO A 8 -1.42 -9.66 5.81
N GLU A 9 -0.71 -9.74 6.93
CA GLU A 9 -0.32 -8.61 7.76
C GLU A 9 1.18 -8.67 8.02
N TYR A 10 1.84 -7.52 7.91
CA TYR A 10 3.29 -7.37 7.99
C TYR A 10 3.67 -6.39 9.10
N LYS A 11 4.86 -6.58 9.70
CA LYS A 11 5.35 -5.73 10.80
C LYS A 11 5.59 -4.29 10.37
N ASP A 12 6.03 -4.08 9.13
CA ASP A 12 6.27 -2.75 8.58
C ASP A 12 6.18 -2.76 7.05
N PHE A 13 6.32 -1.57 6.44
CA PHE A 13 6.26 -1.43 4.99
C PHE A 13 7.40 -2.18 4.27
N ASN A 14 8.60 -2.25 4.85
CA ASN A 14 9.73 -2.93 4.24
C ASN A 14 9.48 -4.43 4.15
N GLU A 15 8.97 -5.01 5.24
CA GLU A 15 8.60 -6.42 5.29
C GLU A 15 7.50 -6.75 4.28
N PHE A 16 6.44 -5.92 4.22
CA PHE A 16 5.40 -6.04 3.20
C PHE A 16 5.98 -6.02 1.78
N TYR A 17 6.85 -5.06 1.48
CA TYR A 17 7.42 -4.92 0.14
C TYR A 17 8.28 -6.14 -0.24
N ILE A 18 9.15 -6.58 0.67
CA ILE A 18 10.10 -7.67 0.41
C ILE A 18 9.38 -9.03 0.32
N GLN A 19 8.42 -9.30 1.21
CA GLN A 19 7.78 -10.61 1.28
C GLN A 19 6.56 -10.75 0.37
N ALA A 20 5.87 -9.66 0.02
CA ALA A 20 4.66 -9.70 -0.81
C ALA A 20 4.90 -9.15 -2.21
N VAL A 21 5.42 -7.93 -2.31
CA VAL A 21 5.44 -7.17 -3.56
C VAL A 21 6.53 -7.67 -4.50
N LEU A 22 7.75 -7.91 -3.99
CA LEU A 22 8.84 -8.43 -4.82
C LEU A 22 8.51 -9.80 -5.43
N PRO A 23 8.09 -10.83 -4.66
CA PRO A 23 7.74 -12.13 -5.23
C PRO A 23 6.55 -12.05 -6.21
N TYR A 24 5.60 -11.15 -5.95
CA TYR A 24 4.47 -10.92 -6.86
C TYR A 24 4.95 -10.38 -8.21
N LYS A 25 5.82 -9.36 -8.20
CA LYS A 25 6.34 -8.72 -9.42
C LYS A 25 7.27 -9.64 -10.22
N GLU A 26 8.06 -10.46 -9.54
CA GLU A 26 8.89 -11.49 -10.20
C GLU A 26 8.05 -12.52 -10.93
N LYS A 27 6.94 -12.96 -10.33
CA LYS A 27 5.99 -13.90 -10.96
C LYS A 27 5.14 -13.26 -12.05
N ASN A 28 4.86 -11.96 -11.94
CA ASN A 28 4.02 -11.20 -12.87
C ASN A 28 4.72 -9.93 -13.36
N PRO A 29 5.76 -10.02 -14.22
CA PRO A 29 6.59 -8.87 -14.58
C PRO A 29 5.83 -7.75 -15.31
N THR A 30 4.75 -8.08 -16.01
CA THR A 30 3.93 -7.14 -16.79
C THR A 30 2.89 -6.41 -15.95
N ASP A 31 2.62 -6.88 -14.73
CA ASP A 31 1.57 -6.30 -13.90
C ASP A 31 2.00 -4.94 -13.37
N ILE A 32 1.09 -3.98 -13.47
CA ILE A 32 1.30 -2.61 -12.98
C ILE A 32 0.69 -2.39 -11.59
N ARG A 33 -0.23 -3.26 -11.16
CA ARG A 33 -1.00 -3.20 -9.91
C ARG A 33 -0.99 -4.53 -9.17
N LEU A 34 -1.26 -4.51 -7.87
CA LEU A 34 -1.32 -5.71 -7.02
C LEU A 34 -2.50 -6.65 -7.36
N ASP A 35 -3.53 -6.15 -8.02
CA ASP A 35 -4.67 -6.95 -8.50
C ASP A 35 -4.50 -7.47 -9.94
N GLY A 36 -3.34 -7.25 -10.56
CA GLY A 36 -3.04 -7.63 -11.95
C GLY A 36 -3.85 -6.90 -13.02
N LYS A 37 -4.67 -5.91 -12.64
CA LYS A 37 -5.49 -5.16 -13.60
C LYS A 37 -4.74 -3.94 -14.10
N MET A 38 -5.09 -3.52 -15.33
CA MET A 38 -4.58 -2.27 -15.89
C MET A 38 -5.45 -1.05 -15.56
N LEU A 39 -6.76 -1.25 -15.37
CA LEU A 39 -7.76 -0.18 -15.24
C LEU A 39 -8.84 -0.54 -14.21
N GLY A 40 -9.60 0.48 -13.79
CA GLY A 40 -10.71 0.36 -12.84
C GLY A 40 -10.31 0.64 -11.39
N SER A 41 -11.27 0.49 -10.47
CA SER A 41 -11.06 0.62 -9.03
C SER A 41 -11.53 -0.65 -8.33
N THR A 42 -10.95 -0.96 -7.18
CA THR A 42 -11.37 -2.10 -6.35
C THR A 42 -11.39 -1.71 -4.88
N ARG A 43 -12.28 -2.31 -4.10
CA ARG A 43 -12.28 -2.22 -2.63
C ARG A 43 -11.56 -3.39 -1.97
N LYS A 44 -10.89 -4.24 -2.76
CA LYS A 44 -10.11 -5.36 -2.24
C LYS A 44 -8.85 -4.82 -1.58
N VAL A 45 -8.57 -5.35 -0.40
CA VAL A 45 -7.32 -5.11 0.31
C VAL A 45 -6.35 -6.23 -0.05
N SER A 46 -5.11 -5.87 -0.39
CA SER A 46 -4.04 -6.81 -0.72
C SER A 46 -3.29 -7.27 0.51
N ALA A 47 -3.06 -6.37 1.47
CA ALA A 47 -2.25 -6.61 2.66
C ALA A 47 -2.50 -5.53 3.72
N TYR A 48 -2.07 -5.80 4.94
CA TYR A 48 -1.92 -4.80 5.99
C TYR A 48 -0.46 -4.66 6.41
N PHE A 49 -0.05 -3.49 6.88
CA PHE A 49 1.23 -3.31 7.57
C PHE A 49 1.13 -2.29 8.71
N TRP A 50 2.06 -2.32 9.64
CA TRP A 50 2.13 -1.34 10.73
C TRP A 50 3.08 -0.18 10.40
N TYR A 51 2.67 1.03 10.78
CA TYR A 51 3.51 2.23 10.69
C TYR A 51 3.04 3.26 11.71
N LEU A 52 3.96 3.77 12.54
CA LEU A 52 3.68 4.67 13.67
C LEU A 52 2.56 4.16 14.58
N ASP A 53 2.67 2.89 15.01
CA ASP A 53 1.71 2.19 15.88
C ASP A 53 0.27 2.14 15.36
N LYS A 54 0.08 2.42 14.06
CA LYS A 54 -1.19 2.32 13.35
C LYS A 54 -1.13 1.23 12.31
N LYS A 55 -2.26 0.56 12.11
CA LYS A 55 -2.44 -0.41 11.05
C LYS A 55 -2.91 0.26 9.77
N TRP A 56 -2.27 -0.07 8.66
CA TRP A 56 -2.54 0.49 7.35
C TRP A 56 -2.93 -0.62 6.38
N GLU A 57 -4.01 -0.40 5.63
CA GLU A 57 -4.47 -1.28 4.57
C GLU A 57 -3.93 -0.84 3.22
N VAL A 58 -3.44 -1.80 2.44
CA VAL A 58 -2.98 -1.58 1.06
C VAL A 58 -4.08 -1.99 0.10
N GLY A 59 -4.62 -1.02 -0.64
CA GLY A 59 -5.58 -1.27 -1.70
C GLY A 59 -4.96 -2.11 -2.81
N ALA A 60 -5.69 -3.11 -3.31
CA ALA A 60 -5.20 -3.99 -4.36
C ALA A 60 -5.06 -3.28 -5.73
N ASP A 61 -5.65 -2.09 -5.88
CA ASP A 61 -5.41 -1.18 -7.02
C ASP A 61 -4.13 -0.35 -6.89
N THR A 62 -3.33 -0.54 -5.84
CA THR A 62 -2.04 0.13 -5.68
C THR A 62 -1.06 -0.28 -6.77
N HIS A 63 -0.42 0.71 -7.39
CA HIS A 63 0.59 0.49 -8.41
C HIS A 63 1.92 0.04 -7.82
N ILE A 64 2.52 -0.98 -8.42
CA ILE A 64 3.76 -1.60 -7.94
C ILE A 64 4.92 -0.60 -7.96
N ASP A 65 5.04 0.24 -8.98
CA ASP A 65 6.09 1.28 -9.05
C ASP A 65 6.00 2.28 -7.90
N ARG A 66 4.78 2.57 -7.41
CA ARG A 66 4.61 3.45 -6.26
C ARG A 66 5.04 2.76 -4.97
N LEU A 67 4.84 1.45 -4.85
CA LEU A 67 5.37 0.66 -3.73
C LEU A 67 6.89 0.63 -3.75
N LYS A 68 7.50 0.55 -4.94
CA LYS A 68 8.96 0.63 -5.09
C LYS A 68 9.50 1.98 -4.62
N LEU A 69 8.89 3.08 -5.05
CA LEU A 69 9.28 4.43 -4.58
C LEU A 69 9.10 4.59 -3.07
N ALA A 70 8.04 4.03 -2.50
CA ALA A 70 7.85 4.01 -1.05
C ALA A 70 8.97 3.23 -0.35
N PHE A 71 9.37 2.08 -0.89
CA PHE A 71 10.46 1.27 -0.35
C PHE A 71 11.81 1.98 -0.44
N GLU A 72 12.07 2.69 -1.54
CA GLU A 72 13.27 3.53 -1.68
C GLU A 72 13.25 4.66 -0.64
N ALA A 73 12.12 5.34 -0.43
CA ALA A 73 11.98 6.35 0.61
C ALA A 73 12.22 5.79 2.02
N CYS A 74 11.76 4.57 2.32
CA CYS A 74 12.01 3.88 3.59
C CYS A 74 13.51 3.61 3.86
N LYS A 75 14.35 3.56 2.81
CA LYS A 75 15.80 3.41 2.97
C LYS A 75 16.50 4.73 3.24
N GLU A 76 15.92 5.84 2.77
CA GLU A 76 16.49 7.19 2.89
C GLU A 76 16.06 7.89 4.18
N SER A 77 14.94 7.50 4.78
CA SER A 77 14.38 8.16 5.96
C SER A 77 13.59 7.21 6.85
N ASP A 78 13.73 7.37 8.17
CA ASP A 78 12.89 6.69 9.18
C ASP A 78 11.42 7.14 9.13
N GLU A 79 11.14 8.29 8.53
CA GLU A 79 9.79 8.78 8.30
C GLU A 79 9.51 8.98 6.80
N PRO A 80 9.31 7.91 6.03
CA PRO A 80 9.14 7.99 4.59
C PRO A 80 7.74 8.46 4.15
N PHE A 81 6.77 8.46 5.07
CA PHE A 81 5.38 8.79 4.78
C PHE A 81 4.91 10.07 5.47
N LYS A 82 3.95 10.74 4.84
CA LYS A 82 3.10 11.79 5.44
C LYS A 82 1.69 11.25 5.58
N ILE A 83 1.17 11.30 6.80
CA ILE A 83 -0.25 11.03 7.07
C ILE A 83 -1.07 12.23 6.60
N LYS A 84 -2.13 11.96 5.85
CA LYS A 84 -3.10 12.96 5.41
C LYS A 84 -4.51 12.48 5.66
N TYR A 85 -5.44 13.42 5.81
CA TYR A 85 -6.86 13.13 5.96
C TYR A 85 -7.55 13.01 4.60
N THR A 86 -8.52 12.10 4.52
CA THR A 86 -9.51 12.05 3.44
C THR A 86 -10.29 13.37 3.37
N ARG A 87 -10.96 13.63 2.24
CA ARG A 87 -11.67 14.90 1.99
C ARG A 87 -12.71 15.22 3.08
N ASP A 88 -13.37 14.21 3.60
CA ASP A 88 -14.39 14.28 4.64
C ASP A 88 -13.82 14.18 6.06
N LYS A 89 -12.48 14.09 6.21
CA LYS A 89 -11.76 13.90 7.47
C LYS A 89 -12.20 12.67 8.28
N LYS A 90 -12.89 11.72 7.66
CA LYS A 90 -13.32 10.47 8.30
C LYS A 90 -12.25 9.39 8.29
N GLY A 91 -11.19 9.58 7.51
CA GLY A 91 -10.08 8.66 7.48
C GLY A 91 -8.74 9.29 7.19
N GLU A 92 -7.71 8.45 7.31
CA GLU A 92 -6.32 8.80 7.05
C GLU A 92 -5.78 7.96 5.89
N TYR A 93 -4.83 8.52 5.15
CA TYR A 93 -4.08 7.81 4.12
C TYR A 93 -2.62 8.26 4.11
N LEU A 94 -1.75 7.37 3.66
CA LEU A 94 -0.32 7.65 3.53
C LEU A 94 0.02 8.26 2.18
N VAL A 95 1.00 9.16 2.19
CA VAL A 95 1.65 9.70 1.01
C VAL A 95 3.14 9.56 1.17
N ILE A 96 3.82 9.12 0.13
CA ILE A 96 5.29 9.07 0.08
C ILE A 96 5.82 10.51 0.14
N LYS A 97 6.75 10.80 1.06
CA LYS A 97 7.41 12.11 1.16
C LYS A 97 8.15 12.41 -0.16
N GLY A 98 8.18 13.69 -0.54
CA GLY A 98 8.85 14.15 -1.77
C GLY A 98 8.12 13.88 -3.09
N GLN A 99 7.02 13.10 -3.09
CA GLN A 99 6.29 12.79 -4.33
C GLN A 99 5.15 13.78 -4.62
N PRO A 100 4.94 14.18 -5.90
CA PRO A 100 3.85 15.06 -6.28
C PRO A 100 2.47 14.40 -6.08
N LEU A 101 1.52 15.17 -5.55
CA LEU A 101 0.20 14.67 -5.11
C LEU A 101 -0.77 14.27 -6.23
N ARG A 102 -0.48 14.63 -7.49
CA ARG A 102 -1.44 14.58 -8.61
C ARG A 102 -1.69 13.19 -9.20
N ASP A 103 -0.80 12.21 -9.02
CA ASP A 103 -0.97 10.85 -9.57
C ASP A 103 -0.74 9.78 -8.49
N LYS A 104 -1.65 9.82 -7.52
CA LYS A 104 -1.48 9.24 -6.20
C LYS A 104 -1.76 7.74 -6.14
N LYS A 105 -1.44 6.99 -7.20
CA LYS A 105 -1.60 5.52 -7.40
C LYS A 105 -1.01 4.61 -6.30
N PHE A 106 -0.65 5.18 -5.16
CA PHE A 106 -0.35 4.61 -3.88
C PHE A 106 -1.59 4.70 -2.97
N TYR A 107 -2.35 3.61 -2.88
CA TYR A 107 -3.62 3.57 -2.14
C TYR A 107 -3.42 2.85 -0.81
N VAL A 108 -3.04 3.61 0.22
CA VAL A 108 -2.82 3.09 1.57
C VAL A 108 -3.61 3.92 2.58
N TYR A 109 -4.52 3.27 3.30
CA TYR A 109 -5.49 3.90 4.21
C TYR A 109 -5.33 3.35 5.63
N SER A 110 -5.66 4.12 6.67
CA SER A 110 -5.64 3.58 8.02
C SER A 110 -6.86 2.69 8.27
N VAL A 111 -6.67 1.58 8.98
CA VAL A 111 -7.76 0.63 9.28
C VAL A 111 -8.78 1.22 10.24
N ASP A 112 -8.36 2.14 11.12
CA ASP A 112 -9.21 2.81 12.09
C ASP A 112 -10.16 3.87 11.48
N SER A 113 -10.15 4.04 10.16
CA SER A 113 -10.94 5.04 9.41
C SER A 113 -12.41 4.63 9.14
N LYS A 114 -12.98 3.68 9.88
CA LYS A 114 -14.37 3.19 9.65
C LYS A 114 -15.36 3.65 10.69
#